data_AF-X0WK14-F1
#
_entry.id   AF-X0WK14-F1
#
_cell.length_a   1.000
_cell.length_b   1.000
_cell.length_c   1.000
_cell.angle_alpha   90.00
_cell.angle_beta   90.00
_cell.angle_gamma   90.00
#
_symmetry.space_group_name_H-M   'P 1'
#
loop_
_entity.id
_entity.type
_entity.pdbx_description
1 polymer ?
#
loop_
_entity_poly.entity_id
_entity_poly.type
_entity_poly.pdbx_seq_one_letter_code
_entity_poly.pdbx_strand_id
1 'polypeptide(L)'
;MNHKSIAIILMSIALCAGAYAQQCIDCHKKVTPNIVSDWQISKHSQNDVNCSVCHGELHKDQDDADKVQIPTPETCAGCHEERVEQFKAGKHAAAWAALKAMPTTHWQPMA
;
A
#
# COMPACT_ATOMS: atom_id res chain seq x y z
N MET A 1 -34.15 -17.36 11.32
CA MET A 1 -33.73 -16.09 10.69
C MET A 1 -34.49 -15.93 9.39
N ASN A 2 -35.26 -14.86 9.21
CA ASN A 2 -36.05 -14.67 7.98
C ASN A 2 -35.16 -14.04 6.87
N HIS A 3 -35.51 -14.26 5.61
CA HIS A 3 -34.75 -13.75 4.46
C HIS A 3 -34.59 -12.22 4.46
N LYS A 4 -35.52 -11.48 5.09
CA LYS A 4 -35.44 -10.02 5.22
C LYS A 4 -34.35 -9.61 6.23
N SER A 5 -34.21 -10.33 7.33
CA SER A 5 -33.15 -10.12 8.33
C SER A 5 -31.77 -10.44 7.77
N ILE A 6 -31.65 -11.46 6.92
CA ILE A 6 -30.39 -11.81 6.24
C ILE A 6 -30.01 -10.73 5.23
N ALA A 7 -30.97 -10.21 4.45
CA ALA A 7 -30.73 -9.14 3.48
C ALA A 7 -30.33 -7.81 4.14
N ILE A 8 -30.96 -7.46 5.27
CA ILE A 8 -30.62 -6.23 6.03
C ILE A 8 -29.21 -6.32 6.62
N ILE A 9 -28.81 -7.49 7.13
CA ILE A 9 -27.47 -7.69 7.70
C ILE A 9 -26.41 -7.64 6.59
N LEU A 10 -26.63 -8.29 5.45
CA LEU A 10 -25.72 -8.26 4.30
C LEU A 10 -25.53 -6.84 3.74
N MET A 11 -26.59 -6.04 3.68
CA MET A 11 -26.53 -4.66 3.18
C MET A 11 -25.81 -3.71 4.15
N SER A 12 -25.87 -4.00 5.45
CA SER A 12 -25.18 -3.21 6.50
C SER A 12 -23.66 -3.46 6.51
N ILE A 13 -23.25 -4.70 6.24
CA ILE A 13 -21.83 -5.08 6.21
C ILE A 13 -21.11 -4.47 5.00
N ALA A 14 -21.77 -4.43 3.83
CA ALA A 14 -21.21 -3.84 2.62
C ALA A 14 -20.93 -2.32 2.74
N LEU A 15 -21.69 -1.60 3.59
CA LEU A 15 -21.56 -0.15 3.74
C LEU A 15 -20.29 0.28 4.51
N CYS A 16 -19.75 -0.58 5.39
CA CYS A 16 -18.61 -0.21 6.25
C CYS A 16 -17.25 -0.28 5.54
N ALA A 17 -17.09 -1.12 4.50
CA ALA A 17 -15.81 -1.34 3.84
C ALA A 17 -15.36 -0.17 2.95
N GLY A 18 -16.31 0.58 2.35
CA GLY A 18 -16.02 1.71 1.47
C GLY A 18 -15.60 3.00 2.19
N ALA A 19 -15.87 3.12 3.49
CA ALA A 19 -15.68 4.37 4.23
C ALA A 19 -14.19 4.74 4.41
N TYR A 20 -13.30 3.77 4.55
CA TYR A 20 -11.88 4.02 4.84
C TYR A 20 -11.07 4.44 3.60
N ALA A 21 -11.39 3.90 2.42
CA ALA A 21 -10.74 4.27 1.16
C ALA A 21 -10.93 5.76 0.84
N GLN A 22 -12.13 6.26 1.09
CA GLN A 22 -12.50 7.65 0.80
C GLN A 22 -11.72 8.65 1.66
N GLN A 23 -11.44 8.29 2.93
CA GLN A 23 -10.75 9.18 3.89
C GLN A 23 -9.34 9.54 3.45
N CYS A 24 -8.55 8.57 2.96
CA CYS A 24 -7.20 8.85 2.46
C CYS A 24 -7.24 9.77 1.23
N ILE A 25 -8.15 9.48 0.29
CA ILE A 25 -8.24 10.17 -1.00
C ILE A 25 -8.65 11.64 -0.83
N ASP A 26 -9.57 11.95 0.08
CA ASP A 26 -10.12 13.31 0.22
C ASP A 26 -9.06 14.34 0.65
N CYS A 27 -8.12 13.93 1.50
CA CYS A 27 -6.97 14.76 1.87
C CYS A 27 -5.87 14.69 0.80
N HIS A 28 -5.50 13.48 0.35
CA HIS A 28 -4.38 13.30 -0.57
C HIS A 28 -4.61 13.86 -1.97
N LYS A 29 -5.86 14.05 -2.41
CA LYS A 29 -6.16 14.81 -3.63
C LYS A 29 -5.72 16.27 -3.55
N LYS A 30 -5.63 16.83 -2.35
CA LYS A 30 -5.22 18.23 -2.12
C LYS A 30 -3.72 18.35 -1.93
N VAL A 31 -3.11 17.43 -1.16
CA VAL A 31 -1.69 17.50 -0.81
C VAL A 31 -0.77 16.79 -1.80
N THR A 32 -1.23 15.70 -2.43
CA THR A 32 -0.46 14.87 -3.38
C THR A 32 -1.33 14.42 -4.57
N PRO A 33 -1.89 15.36 -5.36
CA PRO A 33 -2.89 15.07 -6.39
C PRO A 33 -2.43 14.04 -7.43
N ASN A 34 -1.16 14.10 -7.83
CA ASN A 34 -0.64 13.22 -8.87
C ASN A 34 -0.52 11.76 -8.40
N ILE A 35 -0.20 11.53 -7.12
CA ILE A 35 -0.15 10.17 -6.55
C ILE A 35 -1.55 9.54 -6.57
N VAL A 36 -2.57 10.34 -6.21
CA VAL A 36 -3.96 9.87 -6.28
C VAL A 36 -4.37 9.59 -7.72
N SER A 37 -4.02 10.48 -8.66
CA SER A 37 -4.32 10.28 -10.08
C SER A 37 -3.69 8.99 -10.62
N ASP A 38 -2.42 8.73 -10.31
CA ASP A 38 -1.71 7.52 -10.73
C ASP A 38 -2.37 6.26 -10.16
N TRP A 39 -2.75 6.28 -8.87
CA TRP A 39 -3.51 5.18 -8.28
C TRP A 39 -4.88 4.99 -8.97
N GLN A 40 -5.64 6.06 -9.20
CA GLN A 40 -6.98 6.00 -9.79
C GLN A 40 -7.00 5.31 -11.16
N ILE A 41 -5.97 5.51 -11.98
CA ILE A 41 -5.88 4.87 -13.32
C ILE A 41 -5.27 3.46 -13.29
N SER A 42 -4.77 3.02 -12.14
CA SER A 42 -4.08 1.72 -12.00
C SER A 42 -5.06 0.54 -12.02
N LYS A 43 -4.52 -0.69 -12.13
CA LYS A 43 -5.32 -1.90 -11.89
C LYS A 43 -5.65 -2.11 -10.42
N HIS A 44 -4.85 -1.58 -9.51
CA HIS A 44 -5.10 -1.71 -8.07
C HIS A 44 -6.39 -0.99 -7.66
N SER A 45 -6.64 0.23 -8.15
CA SER A 45 -7.91 0.94 -7.89
C SER A 45 -9.12 0.20 -8.48
N GLN A 46 -8.96 -0.41 -9.66
CA GLN A 46 -10.03 -1.17 -10.32
C GLN A 46 -10.37 -2.49 -9.61
N ASN A 47 -9.51 -2.96 -8.71
CA ASN A 47 -9.67 -4.21 -7.96
C ASN A 47 -9.76 -3.95 -6.44
N ASP A 48 -10.27 -2.78 -6.05
CA ASP A 48 -10.52 -2.40 -4.65
C ASP A 48 -9.30 -2.43 -3.72
N VAL A 49 -8.09 -2.34 -4.28
CA VAL A 49 -6.84 -2.20 -3.51
C VAL A 49 -6.64 -0.73 -3.17
N ASN A 50 -7.09 -0.37 -1.97
CA ASN A 50 -7.07 1.00 -1.44
C ASN A 50 -5.71 1.37 -0.83
N CYS A 51 -5.53 2.65 -0.49
CA CYS A 51 -4.26 3.19 0.04
C CYS A 51 -3.76 2.42 1.27
N SER A 52 -4.64 2.16 2.24
CA SER A 52 -4.31 1.50 3.50
C SER A 52 -3.91 0.03 3.35
N VAL A 53 -4.30 -0.63 2.24
CA VAL A 53 -3.90 -2.02 1.96
C VAL A 53 -2.37 -2.12 1.89
N CYS A 54 -1.71 -1.09 1.36
CA CYS A 54 -0.26 -1.04 1.26
C CYS A 54 0.38 -0.21 2.40
N HIS A 55 -0.26 0.89 2.79
CA HIS A 55 0.31 1.88 3.70
C HIS A 55 -0.12 1.74 5.17
N GLY A 56 -0.96 0.76 5.48
CA GLY A 56 -1.52 0.56 6.82
C GLY A 56 -2.57 1.61 7.20
N GLU A 57 -2.95 1.62 8.47
CA GLU A 57 -4.06 2.44 9.01
C GLU A 57 -3.64 3.37 10.16
N LEU A 58 -2.33 3.39 10.48
CA LEU A 58 -1.82 4.14 11.64
C LEU A 58 -1.64 5.63 11.36
N HIS A 59 -1.51 6.01 10.09
CA HIS A 59 -1.56 7.39 9.64
C HIS A 59 -3.02 7.80 9.41
N LYS A 60 -3.45 8.85 10.09
CA LYS A 60 -4.84 9.34 10.06
C LYS A 60 -4.93 10.81 9.68
N ASP A 61 -3.89 11.59 9.97
CA ASP A 61 -3.85 13.02 9.69
C ASP A 61 -2.42 13.54 9.52
N GLN A 62 -2.29 14.84 9.25
CA GLN A 62 -1.00 15.48 8.96
C GLN A 62 0.04 15.36 10.09
N ASP A 63 -0.38 15.16 11.34
CA ASP A 63 0.52 15.16 12.50
C ASP A 63 1.10 13.77 12.78
N ASP A 64 0.66 12.74 12.05
CA ASP A 64 1.12 11.36 12.19
C ASP A 64 1.58 10.71 10.88
N ALA A 65 2.01 11.52 9.92
CA ALA A 65 2.54 11.06 8.64
C ALA A 65 3.72 10.09 8.78
N ASP A 66 4.49 10.17 9.88
CA ASP A 66 5.58 9.25 10.22
C ASP A 66 5.11 7.83 10.56
N LYS A 67 3.83 7.66 10.90
CA LYS A 67 3.23 6.34 11.19
C LYS A 67 2.78 5.58 9.94
N VAL A 68 2.88 6.20 8.76
CA VAL A 68 2.57 5.52 7.50
C VAL A 68 3.54 4.37 7.30
N GLN A 69 3.03 3.22 6.86
CA GLN A 69 3.89 2.12 6.47
C GLN A 69 4.41 2.36 5.05
N ILE A 70 5.69 2.10 4.85
CA ILE A 70 6.29 2.06 3.52
C ILE A 70 6.14 0.64 2.99
N PRO A 71 5.41 0.42 1.88
CA PRO A 71 5.23 -0.91 1.32
C PRO A 71 6.59 -1.51 0.94
N THR A 72 6.84 -2.72 1.41
CA THR A 72 8.02 -3.52 1.08
C THR A 72 7.61 -4.67 0.14
N PRO A 73 8.55 -5.43 -0.46
CA PRO A 73 8.20 -6.63 -1.21
C PRO A 73 7.31 -7.59 -0.42
N GLU A 74 7.44 -7.63 0.91
CA GLU A 74 6.62 -8.42 1.82
C GLU A 74 5.15 -7.97 1.82
N THR A 75 4.87 -6.67 1.74
CA THR A 75 3.50 -6.15 1.57
C THR A 75 2.88 -6.69 0.28
N CYS A 76 3.64 -6.70 -0.81
CA CYS A 76 3.19 -7.20 -2.10
C CYS A 76 2.96 -8.72 -2.08
N ALA A 77 3.74 -9.47 -1.29
CA ALA A 77 3.68 -10.93 -1.23
C ALA A 77 2.33 -11.45 -0.72
N GLY A 78 1.58 -10.65 0.05
CA GLY A 78 0.23 -11.02 0.50
C GLY A 78 -0.76 -11.30 -0.64
N CYS A 79 -0.52 -10.73 -1.83
CA CYS A 79 -1.33 -10.99 -3.03
C CYS A 79 -0.52 -11.49 -4.23
N HIS A 80 0.80 -11.27 -4.24
CA HIS A 80 1.70 -11.54 -5.36
C HIS A 80 2.93 -12.38 -4.95
N GLU A 81 2.72 -13.40 -4.13
CA GLU A 81 3.76 -14.30 -3.61
C GLU A 81 4.73 -14.78 -4.71
N GLU A 82 4.23 -15.43 -5.75
CA GLU A 82 5.05 -15.97 -6.85
C GLU A 82 5.95 -14.90 -7.50
N ARG A 83 5.43 -13.68 -7.70
CA ARG A 83 6.20 -12.58 -8.32
C ARG A 83 7.29 -12.07 -7.39
N VAL A 84 7.00 -12.03 -6.09
CA VAL A 84 7.97 -11.62 -5.08
C VAL A 84 9.07 -12.67 -4.94
N GLU A 85 8.74 -13.96 -4.96
CA GLU A 85 9.73 -15.04 -4.98
C GLU A 85 10.67 -14.95 -6.18
N GLN A 86 10.09 -14.74 -7.38
CA GLN A 86 10.85 -14.54 -8.61
C GLN A 86 11.78 -13.32 -8.51
N PHE A 87 11.29 -12.20 -7.97
CA PHE A 87 12.09 -10.99 -7.76
C PHE A 87 13.23 -11.24 -6.76
N LYS A 88 12.94 -11.90 -5.62
CA LYS A 88 13.91 -12.22 -4.57
C LYS A 88 15.01 -13.16 -5.05
N ALA A 89 14.72 -14.04 -5.99
CA ALA A 89 15.73 -14.89 -6.65
C ALA A 89 16.61 -14.11 -7.65
N GLY A 90 16.21 -12.90 -8.03
CA GLY A 90 16.92 -12.05 -8.99
C GLY A 90 18.05 -11.21 -8.38
N LYS A 91 19.01 -10.82 -9.22
CA LYS A 91 20.16 -9.97 -8.80
C LYS A 91 19.75 -8.60 -8.27
N HIS A 92 18.64 -8.03 -8.78
CA HIS A 92 18.14 -6.73 -8.30
C HIS A 92 17.78 -6.77 -6.82
N ALA A 93 17.23 -7.89 -6.30
CA ALA A 93 16.95 -8.03 -4.88
C ALA A 93 18.23 -8.06 -4.02
N ALA A 94 19.33 -8.56 -4.58
CA ALA A 94 20.64 -8.58 -3.92
C ALA A 94 21.47 -7.29 -4.13
N ALA A 95 20.97 -6.32 -4.90
CA ALA A 95 21.75 -5.16 -5.33
C ALA A 95 22.27 -4.33 -4.15
N TRP A 96 21.48 -4.18 -3.08
CA TRP A 96 21.92 -3.44 -1.90
C TRP A 96 23.04 -4.14 -1.14
N ALA A 97 22.98 -5.47 -1.01
CA ALA A 97 24.04 -6.26 -0.42
C ALA A 97 25.34 -6.14 -1.24
N ALA A 98 25.23 -6.22 -2.58
CA ALA A 98 26.36 -6.03 -3.48
C ALA A 98 26.96 -4.62 -3.37
N LEU A 99 26.11 -3.59 -3.34
CA LEU A 99 26.54 -2.20 -3.13
C LEU A 99 27.29 -2.04 -1.80
N LYS A 100 26.76 -2.58 -0.71
CA LYS A 100 27.36 -2.48 0.63
C LYS A 100 28.60 -3.36 0.81
N ALA A 101 28.80 -4.37 -0.03
CA ALA A 101 30.00 -5.21 0.00
C ALA A 101 31.27 -4.50 -0.49
N MET A 102 31.14 -3.39 -1.25
CA MET A 102 32.30 -2.62 -1.68
C MET A 102 32.93 -1.90 -0.46
N PRO A 103 34.24 -2.06 -0.20
CA PRO A 103 34.89 -1.59 1.04
C PRO A 103 34.76 -0.09 1.33
N THR A 104 34.52 0.72 0.30
CA THR A 104 34.45 2.19 0.42
C THR A 104 33.04 2.74 0.24
N THR A 105 32.00 1.89 0.24
CA THR A 105 30.60 2.36 0.07
C THR A 105 30.17 3.30 1.18
N HIS A 106 30.69 3.14 2.39
CA HIS A 106 30.43 4.07 3.50
C HIS A 106 31.21 5.40 3.40
N TRP A 107 32.13 5.53 2.45
CA TRP A 107 32.87 6.77 2.15
C TRP A 107 32.32 7.51 0.92
N GLN A 108 31.27 6.98 0.29
CA GLN A 108 30.57 7.72 -0.76
C GLN A 108 29.86 8.94 -0.14
N PRO A 109 29.80 10.08 -0.84
CA PRO A 109 29.00 11.22 -0.40
C PRO A 109 27.55 10.80 -0.15
N MET A 110 27.03 11.12 1.03
CA MET A 110 25.60 10.97 1.30
C MET A 110 24.86 12.12 0.61
N ALA A 111 23.81 11.80 -0.13
CA ALA A 111 22.89 12.78 -0.71
C ALA A 111 21.93 13.35 0.34
#